data_AF-A0A526YEJ7-F1
#
_entry.id   AF-A0A526YEJ7-F1
#
_cell.length_a   1.000
_cell.length_b   1.000
_cell.length_c   1.000
_cell.angle_alpha   90.00
_cell.angle_beta   90.00
_cell.angle_gamma   90.00
#
_symmetry.space_group_name_H-M   'P 1'
#
loop_
_entity.id
_entity.type
_entity.pdbx_description
1 polymer ?
#
loop_
_entity_poly.entity_id
_entity_poly.type
_entity_poly.pdbx_seq_one_letter_code
_entity_poly.pdbx_strand_id
1 'polypeptide(L)'
;IVLVVHGPALAAFKSKSALAAISSRFSGLVRDGLAPHACANTMQGMDVALTDLLDGFHAAATGGVVKLAELQRQGYAYLRP
;
A
#
# COMPACT_ATOMS: atom_id res chain seq x y z
N ILE A 1 8.77 -6.27 6.03
CA ILE A 1 7.72 -6.86 5.14
C ILE A 1 7.33 -5.81 4.12
N VAL A 2 7.03 -6.18 2.86
CA VAL A 2 6.56 -5.21 1.85
C VAL A 2 5.09 -5.46 1.58
N LEU A 3 4.24 -4.47 1.82
CA LEU A 3 2.80 -4.53 1.53
C LEU A 3 2.54 -3.73 0.26
N VAL A 4 2.10 -4.40 -0.80
CA VAL A 4 1.71 -3.72 -2.05
C VAL A 4 0.19 -3.73 -2.14
N VAL A 5 -0.42 -2.55 -2.12
CA VAL A 5 -1.87 -2.38 -2.19
C VAL A 5 -2.26 -1.93 -3.60
N HIS A 6 -3.11 -2.70 -4.25
CA HIS A 6 -3.67 -2.38 -5.57
C HIS A 6 -5.15 -2.78 -5.64
N GLY A 7 -5.89 -2.17 -6.57
CA GLY A 7 -7.33 -2.38 -6.71
C GLY A 7 -8.16 -1.78 -5.56
N PRO A 8 -9.43 -2.22 -5.40
CA PRO A 8 -10.38 -1.63 -4.46
C PRO A 8 -9.93 -1.59 -2.99
N ALA A 9 -9.01 -2.49 -2.60
CA ALA A 9 -8.45 -2.54 -1.24
C ALA A 9 -7.77 -1.23 -0.82
N LEU A 10 -7.32 -0.40 -1.77
CA LEU A 10 -6.70 0.89 -1.47
C LEU A 10 -7.64 1.84 -0.70
N ALA A 11 -8.95 1.72 -0.90
CA ALA A 11 -9.94 2.55 -0.22
C ALA A 11 -9.89 2.41 1.31
N ALA A 12 -9.53 1.23 1.83
CA ALA A 12 -9.44 0.98 3.26
C ALA A 12 -8.31 1.78 3.95
N PHE A 13 -7.36 2.31 3.17
CA PHE A 13 -6.20 3.06 3.66
C PHE A 13 -6.33 4.57 3.45
N LYS A 14 -7.50 5.07 3.02
CA LYS A 14 -7.74 6.52 2.93
C LYS A 14 -7.83 7.13 4.33
N SER A 15 -6.99 8.12 4.62
CA SER A 15 -6.86 8.74 5.94
C SER A 15 -8.16 9.30 6.49
N LYS A 16 -9.03 9.86 5.62
CA LYS A 16 -10.31 10.45 6.03
C LYS A 16 -11.40 9.44 6.39
N SER A 17 -11.28 8.18 5.94
CA SER A 17 -12.30 7.14 6.14
C SER A 17 -11.80 5.92 6.90
N ALA A 18 -10.49 5.83 7.18
CA ALA A 18 -9.92 4.73 7.93
C ALA A 18 -10.43 4.75 9.38
N LEU A 19 -10.87 3.59 9.87
CA LEU A 19 -11.21 3.41 11.28
C LEU A 19 -9.96 3.64 12.13
N ALA A 20 -10.10 4.33 13.28
CA ALA A 20 -8.98 4.63 14.17
C ALA A 20 -8.14 3.41 14.56
N ALA A 21 -8.80 2.25 14.75
CA ALA A 21 -8.12 0.98 15.02
C ALA A 21 -7.22 0.51 13.85
N ILE A 22 -7.67 0.71 12.61
CA ILE A 22 -6.89 0.38 11.40
C ILE A 22 -5.70 1.32 11.29
N SER A 23 -5.91 2.63 11.43
CA SER A 23 -4.84 3.64 11.36
C SER A 23 -3.77 3.40 12.42
N SER A 24 -4.19 3.13 13.67
CA SER A 24 -3.27 2.82 14.76
C SER A 24 -2.44 1.56 14.48
N ARG A 25 -3.09 0.46 14.08
CA ARG A 25 -2.41 -0.80 13.75
C ARG A 25 -1.45 -0.65 12.56
N PHE A 26 -1.89 0.04 11.51
CA PHE A 26 -1.04 0.33 10.34
C PHE A 26 0.19 1.14 10.74
N SER A 27 0.02 2.21 11.51
CA SER A 27 1.14 3.03 11.98
C SER A 27 2.15 2.23 12.82
N GLY A 28 1.65 1.29 13.65
CA GLY A 28 2.50 0.38 14.42
C GLY A 28 3.33 -0.51 13.51
N LEU A 29 2.70 -1.15 12.53
CA LEU A 29 3.40 -2.02 11.57
C LEU A 29 4.44 -1.25 10.74
N VAL A 30 4.16 -0.01 10.34
CA VAL A 30 5.14 0.84 9.63
C VAL A 30 6.36 1.12 10.52
N ARG A 31 6.15 1.45 11.80
CA ARG A 31 7.25 1.60 12.76
C ARG A 31 8.07 0.31 12.94
N ASP A 32 7.42 -0.84 12.83
CA ASP A 32 8.04 -2.16 12.93
C ASP A 32 8.70 -2.65 11.61
N GLY A 33 8.78 -1.79 10.58
CA GLY A 33 9.46 -2.11 9.31
C GLY A 33 8.56 -2.68 8.21
N LEU A 34 7.26 -2.45 8.28
CA LEU A 34 6.38 -2.58 7.11
C LEU A 34 6.69 -1.45 6.11
N ALA A 35 6.95 -1.82 4.86
CA ALA A 35 7.10 -0.89 3.74
C ALA A 35 5.84 -0.94 2.84
N PRO A 36 4.87 -0.02 3.03
CA PRO A 36 3.65 -0.01 2.24
C PRO A 36 3.85 0.73 0.91
N HIS A 37 3.38 0.11 -0.18
CA HIS A 37 3.38 0.68 -1.52
C HIS A 37 1.96 0.74 -2.08
N ALA A 38 1.57 1.90 -2.61
CA ALA A 38 0.29 2.10 -3.29
C ALA A 38 0.49 2.05 -4.81
N CYS A 39 -0.30 1.24 -5.51
CA CYS A 39 -0.28 1.16 -6.97
C CYS A 39 -0.67 2.50 -7.62
N ALA A 40 0.23 3.08 -8.41
CA ALA A 40 -0.03 4.35 -9.12
C ALA A 40 -1.24 4.28 -10.05
N ASN A 41 -1.40 3.19 -10.81
CA ASN A 41 -2.56 3.01 -11.69
C ASN A 41 -3.88 2.91 -10.92
N THR A 42 -3.86 2.31 -9.72
CA THR A 42 -5.04 2.24 -8.85
C THR A 42 -5.35 3.60 -8.25
N MET A 43 -4.35 4.33 -7.76
CA MET A 43 -4.50 5.71 -7.29
C MET A 43 -5.13 6.60 -8.37
N GLN A 44 -4.60 6.55 -9.59
CA GLN A 44 -5.14 7.27 -10.74
C GLN A 44 -6.58 6.85 -11.06
N GLY A 45 -6.86 5.54 -11.12
CA GLY A 45 -8.20 5.04 -11.45
C GLY A 45 -9.25 5.30 -10.37
N MET A 46 -8.84 5.62 -9.15
CA MET A 46 -9.73 5.92 -8.02
C MET A 46 -9.75 7.40 -7.63
N ASP A 47 -9.00 8.26 -8.36
CA ASP A 47 -8.80 9.67 -8.02
C ASP A 47 -8.34 9.86 -6.56
N VAL A 48 -7.27 9.15 -6.19
CA VAL A 48 -6.67 9.16 -4.85
C VAL A 48 -5.23 9.63 -4.98
N ALA A 49 -4.87 10.69 -4.27
CA ALA A 49 -3.48 11.10 -4.14
C ALA A 49 -2.77 10.30 -3.04
N LEU A 50 -1.43 10.23 -3.11
CA LEU A 50 -0.64 9.59 -2.05
C LEU A 50 -0.90 10.24 -0.68
N THR A 51 -1.11 11.55 -0.64
CA THR A 51 -1.43 12.34 0.57
C THR A 51 -2.84 12.06 1.13
N ASP A 52 -3.70 11.39 0.38
CA ASP A 52 -5.01 10.95 0.88
C ASP A 52 -4.93 9.62 1.63
N LEU A 53 -3.79 8.93 1.59
CA LEU A 53 -3.54 7.66 2.26
C LEU A 53 -2.90 7.85 3.63
N LEU A 54 -2.95 6.81 4.46
CA LEU A 54 -2.26 6.78 5.75
C LEU A 54 -0.75 7.04 5.58
N ASP A 55 -0.13 7.68 6.57
CA ASP A 55 1.30 8.01 6.51
C ASP A 55 2.19 6.76 6.38
N GLY A 56 3.24 6.89 5.56
CA GLY A 56 4.23 5.84 5.31
C GLY A 56 4.09 5.15 3.95
N PHE A 57 3.01 5.38 3.21
CA PHE A 57 2.88 4.87 1.84
C PHE A 57 3.92 5.49 0.89
N HIS A 58 4.49 4.63 0.04
CA HIS A 58 5.26 5.01 -1.14
C HIS A 58 4.47 4.71 -2.42
N ALA A 59 4.61 5.52 -3.46
CA ALA A 59 4.03 5.18 -4.76
C ALA A 59 4.80 4.03 -5.44
N ALA A 60 4.10 2.97 -5.85
CA ALA A 60 4.58 2.03 -6.85
C ALA A 60 4.33 2.64 -8.24
N ALA A 61 5.28 3.47 -8.70
CA ALA A 61 5.14 4.31 -9.89
C ALA A 61 4.84 3.54 -11.18
N THR A 62 5.44 2.35 -11.35
CA THR A 62 5.21 1.47 -12.51
C THR A 62 4.00 0.55 -12.34
N GLY A 63 3.26 0.67 -11.23
CA GLY A 63 2.11 -0.16 -10.89
C GLY A 63 2.40 -1.21 -9.82
N GLY A 64 1.36 -1.57 -9.06
CA GLY A 64 1.47 -2.51 -7.94
C GLY A 64 1.86 -3.93 -8.39
N VAL A 65 1.30 -4.42 -9.50
CA VAL A 65 1.63 -5.75 -10.02
C VAL A 65 3.08 -5.83 -10.50
N VAL A 66 3.60 -4.76 -11.12
CA VAL A 66 5.02 -4.67 -11.51
C VAL A 66 5.91 -4.71 -10.26
N LYS A 67 5.57 -3.94 -9.22
CA LYS A 67 6.31 -3.96 -7.95
C LYS A 67 6.33 -5.34 -7.30
N LEU A 68 5.22 -6.08 -7.33
CA LEU A 68 5.15 -7.46 -6.85
C LEU A 68 6.07 -8.41 -7.63
N ALA A 69 6.14 -8.26 -8.96
CA ALA A 69 7.03 -9.06 -9.79
C ALA A 69 8.51 -8.75 -9.51
N GLU A 70 8.86 -7.47 -9.33
CA GLU A 70 10.21 -7.04 -8.94
C GLU A 70 10.64 -7.63 -7.61
N LEU A 71 9.76 -7.61 -6.59
CA LEU A 71 10.03 -8.17 -5.27
C LEU A 71 10.21 -9.69 -5.34
N GLN A 72 9.34 -10.40 -6.06
CA GLN A 72 9.48 -11.84 -6.24
C GLN A 72 10.79 -12.21 -6.93
N ARG A 73 11.21 -11.44 -7.94
CA ARG A 73 12.52 -11.62 -8.60
C ARG A 73 13.71 -11.39 -7.64
N GLN A 74 13.54 -10.55 -6.62
CA GLN A 74 14.53 -10.35 -5.55
C GLN A 74 14.51 -11.47 -4.49
N GLY A 75 13.66 -12.50 -4.65
CA GLY A 75 13.57 -13.64 -3.74
C GLY A 75 12.52 -13.50 -2.63
N TYR A 76 11.63 -12.50 -2.71
CA TYR A 76 10.54 -12.37 -1.73
C TYR A 76 9.48 -13.45 -1.96
N ALA A 77 9.01 -14.06 -0.87
CA ALA A 77 7.78 -14.85 -0.89
C ALA A 77 6.57 -13.94 -1.12
N TYR A 78 5.65 -14.39 -2.00
CA TYR A 78 4.43 -13.66 -2.31
C TYR A 78 3.23 -14.26 -1.58
N LEU A 79 2.47 -13.40 -0.89
CA LEU A 79 1.25 -13.75 -0.18
C LEU A 79 0.12 -12.83 -0.66
N ARG A 80 -1.02 -13.43 -1.03
CA ARG A 80 -2.26 -12.71 -1.38
C ARG A 80 -3.39 -13.21 -0.47
N PRO A 81 -3.68 -12.49 0.62
CA PRO A 81 -4.80 -12.79 1.53
C PRO A 81 -6.17 -12.66 0.86
#